data_AF-A0A531L5R4-F1
#
_entry.id   AF-A0A531L5R4-F1
#
_cell.length_a   1.000
_cell.length_b   1.000
_cell.length_c   1.000
_cell.angle_alpha   90.00
_cell.angle_beta   90.00
_cell.angle_gamma   90.00
#
_symmetry.space_group_name_H-M   'P 1'
#
loop_
_entity.id
_entity.type
_entity.pdbx_description
1 polymer ?
#
loop_
_entity_poly.entity_id
_entity_poly.type
_entity_poly.pdbx_seq_one_letter_code
_entity_poly.pdbx_strand_id
1 'polypeptide(L)'
;MNIKSLLLGSAAALVAVSGARAADAVVVAEPEPAEYVRICDVYGAGYFYIPGTEICMRVGGYIRYDIGVGDVGAFTGATNWDKEDGDEQDTYWKRARFSLRT
;
A
#
# COMPACT_ATOMS: atom_id res chain seq x y z
N MET A 1 -38.83 -50.15 -48.01
CA MET A 1 -38.86 -49.41 -46.73
C MET A 1 -37.45 -49.44 -46.16
N ASN A 2 -36.80 -48.28 -45.91
CA ASN A 2 -35.56 -48.07 -45.11
C ASN A 2 -34.61 -46.93 -45.59
N ILE A 3 -35.05 -46.01 -46.46
CA ILE A 3 -34.28 -44.78 -46.76
C ILE A 3 -34.45 -43.68 -45.69
N LYS A 4 -35.57 -43.70 -44.95
CA LYS A 4 -35.86 -42.71 -43.90
C LYS A 4 -34.93 -42.82 -42.68
N SER A 5 -34.47 -44.03 -42.36
CA SER A 5 -33.58 -44.29 -41.22
C SER A 5 -32.18 -43.70 -41.43
N LEU A 6 -31.66 -43.76 -42.65
CA LEU A 6 -30.28 -43.36 -42.97
C LEU A 6 -30.11 -41.82 -42.98
N LEU A 7 -31.13 -41.08 -43.42
CA LEU A 7 -31.13 -39.61 -43.38
C LEU A 7 -31.26 -39.06 -41.96
N LEU A 8 -32.02 -39.72 -41.07
CA LEU A 8 -32.06 -39.34 -39.67
C LEU A 8 -30.74 -39.68 -38.94
N GLY A 9 -30.08 -40.78 -39.32
CA GLY A 9 -28.75 -41.13 -38.78
C GLY A 9 -27.66 -40.12 -39.14
N SER A 10 -27.63 -39.59 -40.37
CA SER A 10 -26.61 -38.64 -40.82
C SER A 10 -26.77 -37.23 -40.23
N ALA A 11 -27.99 -36.80 -39.88
CA ALA A 11 -28.21 -35.51 -39.22
C ALA A 11 -27.69 -35.50 -37.77
N ALA A 12 -27.74 -36.63 -37.07
CA ALA A 12 -27.27 -36.75 -35.69
C ALA A 12 -25.73 -36.68 -35.59
N ALA A 13 -25.00 -37.17 -36.60
CA ALA A 13 -23.54 -37.15 -36.62
C ALA A 13 -22.95 -35.73 -36.79
N LEU A 14 -23.68 -34.84 -37.47
CA LEU A 14 -23.25 -33.44 -37.70
C LEU A 14 -23.48 -32.54 -36.47
N VAL A 15 -24.38 -32.91 -35.56
CA VAL A 15 -24.60 -32.19 -34.30
C VAL A 15 -23.56 -32.59 -33.24
N ALA A 16 -23.01 -33.80 -33.32
CA ALA A 16 -21.96 -34.26 -32.40
C ALA A 16 -20.56 -33.68 -32.69
N VAL A 17 -20.35 -33.08 -33.87
CA VAL A 17 -19.08 -32.41 -34.25
C VAL A 17 -19.38 -30.97 -34.64
N SER A 18 -19.72 -30.14 -33.66
CA SER A 18 -19.61 -28.69 -33.83
C SER A 18 -19.07 -28.06 -32.56
N GLY A 19 -17.76 -27.80 -32.60
CA GLY A 19 -17.07 -26.91 -31.68
C GLY A 19 -16.56 -27.59 -30.42
N ALA A 20 -15.31 -28.04 -30.46
CA ALA A 20 -14.44 -27.80 -29.31
C ALA A 20 -14.46 -26.28 -29.07
N ARG A 21 -15.34 -25.82 -28.18
CA ARG A 21 -15.25 -24.49 -27.61
C ARG A 21 -14.04 -24.56 -26.69
N ALA A 22 -12.91 -24.11 -27.20
CA ALA A 22 -11.87 -23.53 -26.37
C ALA A 22 -12.53 -22.38 -25.61
N ALA A 23 -13.14 -22.72 -24.48
CA ALA A 23 -13.48 -21.79 -23.43
C ALA A 23 -12.30 -21.85 -22.45
N ASP A 24 -11.15 -21.33 -22.88
CA ASP A 24 -10.42 -20.49 -21.95
C ASP A 24 -11.36 -19.30 -21.74
N ALA A 25 -12.27 -19.46 -20.80
CA ALA A 25 -12.73 -18.32 -20.05
C ALA A 25 -11.44 -17.71 -19.52
N VAL A 26 -10.95 -16.69 -20.22
CA VAL A 26 -10.19 -15.63 -19.58
C VAL A 26 -11.20 -15.08 -18.58
N VAL A 27 -11.26 -15.74 -17.42
CA VAL A 27 -11.76 -15.16 -16.20
C VAL A 27 -10.77 -14.04 -16.01
N VAL A 28 -11.11 -12.88 -16.59
CA VAL A 28 -10.66 -11.62 -16.05
C VAL A 28 -11.05 -11.75 -14.60
N ALA A 29 -10.06 -12.08 -13.77
CA ALA A 29 -10.20 -11.93 -12.34
C ALA A 29 -10.59 -10.47 -12.20
N GLU A 30 -11.89 -10.22 -12.03
CA GLU A 30 -12.38 -8.97 -11.48
C GLU A 30 -11.43 -8.72 -10.32
N PRO A 31 -10.59 -7.67 -10.38
CA PRO A 31 -9.61 -7.46 -9.34
C PRO A 31 -10.44 -7.27 -8.08
N GLU A 32 -10.49 -8.32 -7.25
CA GLU A 32 -11.20 -8.25 -5.99
C GLU A 32 -10.65 -7.00 -5.31
N PRO A 33 -11.51 -6.07 -4.89
CA PRO A 33 -11.05 -4.83 -4.30
C PRO A 33 -10.21 -5.26 -3.12
N ALA A 34 -8.90 -5.19 -3.29
CA ALA A 34 -7.99 -5.65 -2.27
C ALA A 34 -8.22 -4.69 -1.11
N GLU A 35 -9.01 -5.12 -0.13
CA GLU A 35 -9.19 -4.44 1.13
C GLU A 35 -7.86 -4.58 1.87
N TYR A 36 -6.90 -3.75 1.47
CA TYR A 36 -5.52 -3.81 1.94
C TYR A 36 -5.41 -3.52 3.44
N VAL A 37 -6.46 -2.97 4.05
CA VAL A 37 -6.44 -2.56 5.44
C VAL A 37 -7.72 -3.06 6.13
N ARG A 38 -7.67 -4.31 6.59
CA ARG A 38 -8.70 -4.87 7.47
C ARG A 38 -8.45 -4.40 8.90
N ILE A 39 -9.50 -3.98 9.60
CA ILE A 39 -9.43 -3.63 11.02
C ILE A 39 -9.23 -4.92 11.82
N CYS A 40 -8.27 -4.93 12.75
CA CYS A 40 -8.10 -6.04 13.67
C CYS A 40 -9.11 -5.96 14.82
N ASP A 41 -10.09 -6.84 14.79
CA ASP A 41 -11.16 -7.00 15.78
C ASP A 41 -10.66 -7.52 17.14
N VAL A 42 -9.56 -8.28 17.17
CA VAL A 42 -8.97 -8.82 18.42
C VAL A 42 -8.53 -7.71 19.39
N TYR A 43 -7.86 -6.67 18.88
CA TYR A 43 -7.31 -5.57 19.69
C TYR A 43 -8.14 -4.28 19.60
N GLY A 44 -9.02 -4.17 18.61
CA GLY A 44 -9.91 -3.03 18.42
C GLY A 44 -9.28 -1.87 17.66
N ALA A 45 -9.80 -0.66 17.90
CA ALA A 45 -9.45 0.53 17.13
C ALA A 45 -7.93 0.81 17.15
N GLY A 46 -7.40 1.18 15.98
CA GLY A 46 -5.98 1.49 15.80
C GLY A 46 -5.09 0.31 15.44
N TYR A 47 -5.62 -0.91 15.43
CA TYR A 47 -4.93 -2.12 14.97
C TYR A 47 -5.44 -2.55 13.59
N PHE A 48 -4.51 -2.98 12.74
CA PHE A 48 -4.75 -3.39 11.37
C PHE A 48 -4.09 -4.75 11.12
N TYR A 49 -4.66 -5.56 10.24
CA TYR A 49 -4.02 -6.80 9.81
C TYR A 49 -2.93 -6.54 8.77
N ILE A 50 -1.79 -7.22 8.90
CA ILE A 50 -0.78 -7.24 7.83
C ILE A 50 -1.35 -8.01 6.62
N PRO A 51 -1.35 -7.43 5.40
CA PRO A 51 -1.83 -8.11 4.21
C PRO A 51 -1.23 -9.51 4.04
N GLY A 52 -2.08 -10.51 3.81
CA GLY A 52 -1.66 -11.91 3.68
C GLY A 52 -1.46 -12.67 5.00
N THR A 53 -1.75 -12.06 6.15
CA THR A 53 -1.69 -12.74 7.46
C THR A 53 -2.87 -12.35 8.37
N GLU A 54 -3.05 -13.09 9.46
CA GLU A 54 -3.94 -12.76 10.59
C GLU A 54 -3.17 -12.09 11.74
N ILE A 55 -1.99 -11.53 11.45
CA ILE A 55 -1.18 -10.83 12.43
C ILE A 55 -1.68 -9.39 12.56
N CYS A 56 -2.05 -9.01 13.77
CA CYS A 56 -2.43 -7.64 14.09
C CYS A 56 -1.21 -6.77 14.37
N MET A 57 -1.17 -5.59 13.74
CA MET A 57 -0.15 -4.57 13.93
C MET A 57 -0.77 -3.21 14.21
N ARG A 58 -0.02 -2.33 14.89
CA ARG A 58 -0.41 -0.94 15.13
C ARG A 58 0.73 -0.03 14.71
N VAL A 59 0.41 1.02 13.96
CA VAL A 59 1.39 1.96 13.43
C VAL A 59 1.47 3.17 14.35
N GLY A 60 2.61 3.36 14.99
CA GLY A 60 2.88 4.52 15.82
C GLY A 60 4.31 4.99 15.61
N GLY A 61 4.55 6.25 15.93
CA GLY A 61 5.88 6.82 15.77
C GLY A 61 6.01 8.22 16.33
N TYR A 62 7.26 8.65 16.42
CA TYR A 62 7.64 9.98 16.87
C TYR A 62 8.63 10.58 15.88
N ILE A 63 8.33 11.77 15.38
CA ILE A 63 9.19 12.54 14.49
C ILE A 63 9.75 13.72 15.27
N ARG A 64 11.07 13.90 15.18
CA ARG A 64 11.82 15.02 15.76
C ARG A 64 12.58 15.75 14.67
N TYR A 65 12.37 17.05 14.59
CA TYR A 65 13.10 17.95 13.72
C TYR A 65 13.72 19.06 14.57
N ASP A 66 15.05 19.16 14.51
CA ASP A 66 15.83 20.22 15.15
C ASP A 66 16.74 20.86 14.11
N ILE A 67 16.67 22.17 13.99
CA ILE A 67 17.61 22.97 13.20
C ILE A 67 18.16 24.08 14.08
N GLY A 68 19.49 24.22 14.05
CA GLY A 68 20.23 25.37 14.56
C GLY A 68 20.93 26.09 13.41
N VAL A 69 20.80 27.42 13.31
CA VAL A 69 21.52 28.26 12.34
C VAL A 69 22.18 29.40 13.08
N GLY A 70 23.48 29.64 12.83
CA GLY A 70 24.23 30.71 13.49
C GLY A 70 25.30 30.24 14.49
N ASP A 71 25.57 28.94 14.58
CA ASP A 71 26.69 28.37 15.34
C ASP A 71 27.94 28.28 14.43
N VAL A 72 29.12 28.71 14.89
CA VAL A 72 30.40 28.52 14.17
C VAL A 72 30.97 27.14 14.49
N GLY A 73 30.32 26.11 13.96
CA GLY A 73 30.75 24.73 14.16
C GLY A 73 29.59 23.76 14.09
N ALA A 74 29.92 22.49 13.89
CA ALA A 74 28.94 21.41 13.88
C ALA A 74 28.40 21.16 15.29
N PHE A 75 27.38 21.93 15.71
CA PHE A 75 26.57 21.70 16.90
C PHE A 75 27.34 21.70 18.24
N THR A 76 28.52 22.33 18.29
CA THR A 76 29.36 22.35 19.49
C THR A 76 29.10 23.55 20.40
N GLY A 77 28.17 24.45 20.04
CA GLY A 77 27.84 25.63 20.85
C GLY A 77 28.91 26.72 20.76
N ALA A 78 29.52 26.90 19.58
CA ALA A 78 30.49 27.95 19.35
C ALA A 78 29.77 29.27 19.02
N THR A 79 29.96 30.27 19.87
CA THR A 79 29.33 31.58 19.79
C THR A 79 30.00 32.44 18.71
N ASN A 80 29.21 33.08 17.85
CA ASN A 80 29.71 34.07 16.91
C ASN A 80 29.68 35.45 17.57
N TRP A 81 30.74 36.25 17.38
CA TRP A 81 30.75 37.65 17.82
C TRP A 81 30.55 38.55 16.61
N ASP A 82 29.65 39.51 16.74
CA ASP A 82 29.44 40.54 15.75
C ASP A 82 30.71 41.38 15.58
N LYS A 83 31.03 41.75 14.33
CA LYS A 83 32.27 42.48 14.02
C LYS A 83 32.12 44.00 14.20
N GLU A 84 30.90 44.51 14.17
CA GLU A 84 30.55 45.92 14.14
C GLU A 84 30.29 46.46 15.55
N ASP A 85 29.60 45.71 16.41
CA ASP A 85 29.27 46.11 17.79
C ASP A 85 29.87 45.20 18.88
N GLY A 86 30.32 43.99 18.54
CA GLY A 86 30.95 43.05 19.47
C GLY A 86 29.95 42.22 20.29
N ASP A 87 28.66 42.31 19.96
CA ASP A 87 27.62 41.53 20.63
C ASP A 87 27.67 40.05 20.20
N GLU A 88 27.13 39.17 21.06
CA GLU A 88 27.04 37.75 20.78
C GLU A 88 25.87 37.48 19.82
N GLN A 89 26.16 36.88 18.66
CA GLN A 89 25.15 36.46 17.69
C GLN A 89 24.59 35.09 18.12
N ASP A 90 23.36 35.11 18.63
CA ASP A 90 22.67 33.92 19.11
C ASP A 90 22.34 32.94 17.96
N THR A 91 22.41 31.64 18.28
CA THR A 91 21.96 30.60 17.35
C THR A 91 20.44 30.57 17.27
N TYR A 92 19.90 30.66 16.04
CA TYR A 92 18.48 30.47 15.79
C TYR A 92 18.11 28.99 15.83
N TRP A 93 17.14 28.63 16.67
CA TRP A 93 16.67 27.26 16.81
C TRP A 93 15.22 27.09 16.34
N LYS A 94 14.97 26.06 15.52
CA LYS A 94 13.64 25.53 15.25
C LYS A 94 13.54 24.11 15.77
N ARG A 95 12.45 23.83 16.48
CA ARG A 95 12.13 22.50 17.00
C ARG A 95 10.70 22.15 16.63
N ALA A 96 10.52 21.03 15.93
CA ALA A 96 9.20 20.49 15.62
C ALA A 96 9.14 19.02 16.08
N ARG A 97 8.01 18.68 16.70
CA ARG A 97 7.74 17.35 17.23
C ARG A 97 6.37 16.92 16.76
N PHE A 98 6.27 15.69 16.26
CA PHE A 98 5.00 15.10 15.87
C PHE A 98 4.91 13.68 16.41
N SER A 99 3.80 13.36 17.06
CA SER A 99 3.51 12.02 17.57
C SER A 99 2.33 11.44 16.84
N LEU A 100 2.53 10.30 16.17
CA LEU A 100 1.46 9.52 15.57
C LEU A 100 1.06 8.39 16.51
N ARG A 101 -0.21 8.36 16.86
CA ARG A 101 -0.84 7.27 17.61
C ARG A 101 -2.13 6.91 16.89
N THR A 102 -2.11 5.82 16.13
CA THR A 102 -3.33 5.22 15.56
C THR A 102 -4.10 4.46 16.60
#